data_AF-A0A246FV32-F1
#
_entry.id   AF-A0A246FV32-F1
#
_cell.length_a   1.000
_cell.length_b   1.000
_cell.length_c   1.000
_cell.angle_alpha   90.00
_cell.angle_beta   90.00
_cell.angle_gamma   90.00
#
_symmetry.space_group_name_H-M   'P 1'
#
loop_
_entity.id
_entity.type
_entity.pdbx_description
1 polymer ?
#
loop_
_entity_poly.entity_id
_entity_poly.type
_entity_poly.pdbx_seq_one_letter_code
_entity_poly.pdbx_strand_id
1 'polypeptide(L)'
;MSLSEIDTLRRLRKHRADRAERSLRAAKRLQQALLVQIQQAQDALEHTRLEEARKTAELLGKHQGQVISFGDLKSWNAQERTFSADTRREEGQLQVLHGQSEEQLTHIDSAQRHATQCLREVEKLQELSLLLVQEENDDASSSEQT
;
A
#
# COMPACT_ATOMS: atom_id res chain seq x y z
N MET A 1 32.51 -12.61 25.14
CA MET A 1 31.10 -13.04 25.03
C MET A 1 31.11 -14.54 24.91
N SER A 2 30.25 -15.25 25.63
CA SER A 2 30.14 -16.71 25.51
C SER A 2 29.25 -17.10 24.33
N LEU A 3 29.43 -18.31 23.79
CA LEU A 3 28.55 -18.87 22.75
C LEU A 3 27.06 -18.84 23.16
N SER A 4 26.77 -19.06 24.44
CA SER A 4 25.41 -19.01 24.99
C SER A 4 24.77 -17.62 24.88
N GLU A 5 25.54 -16.54 25.12
CA GLU A 5 25.06 -15.15 24.95
C GLU A 5 24.73 -14.87 23.49
N ILE A 6 25.54 -15.38 22.56
CA ILE A 6 25.36 -15.18 21.12
C ILE A 6 24.16 -15.96 20.60
N ASP A 7 23.91 -17.16 21.11
CA ASP A 7 22.71 -17.91 20.79
C ASP A 7 21.43 -17.19 21.24
N THR A 8 21.44 -16.58 22.42
CA THR A 8 20.29 -15.78 22.89
C THR A 8 20.06 -14.55 22.01
N LEU A 9 21.13 -13.83 21.63
CA LEU A 9 21.07 -12.70 20.70
C LEU A 9 20.59 -13.13 19.31
N ARG A 10 21.04 -14.30 18.81
CA ARG A 10 20.61 -14.84 17.52
C ARG A 10 19.10 -15.10 17.50
N ARG A 11 18.56 -15.72 18.56
CA ARG A 11 17.11 -15.96 18.70
C ARG A 11 16.33 -14.65 18.71
N LEU A 12 16.81 -13.65 19.44
CA LEU A 12 16.17 -12.34 19.51
C LEU A 12 16.15 -11.64 18.15
N ARG A 13 17.28 -11.60 17.44
CA ARG A 13 17.37 -10.95 16.12
C ARG A 13 16.54 -11.68 15.06
N LYS A 14 16.52 -13.01 15.09
CA LYS A 14 15.64 -13.81 14.24
C LYS A 14 14.16 -13.44 14.46
N HIS A 15 13.72 -13.38 15.72
CA HIS A 15 12.35 -12.97 16.04
C HIS A 15 12.02 -11.55 15.54
N ARG A 16 12.99 -10.61 15.61
CA ARG A 16 12.82 -9.25 15.06
C ARG A 16 12.70 -9.27 13.54
N ALA A 17 13.52 -10.06 12.85
CA ALA A 17 13.42 -10.24 11.40
C ALA A 17 12.06 -10.84 11.00
N ASP A 18 11.60 -11.88 11.69
CA ASP A 18 10.29 -12.51 11.45
C ASP A 18 9.14 -11.51 11.70
N ARG A 19 9.27 -10.62 12.69
CA ARG A 19 8.30 -9.54 12.94
C ARG A 19 8.32 -8.49 11.83
N ALA A 20 9.50 -8.05 11.40
CA ALA A 20 9.64 -7.07 10.32
C ALA A 20 9.07 -7.63 9.00
N GLU A 21 9.31 -8.90 8.70
CA GLU A 21 8.77 -9.56 7.52
C GLU A 21 7.23 -9.66 7.59
N ARG A 22 6.67 -10.02 8.75
CA ARG A 22 5.21 -10.02 8.95
C ARG A 22 4.61 -8.64 8.73
N SER A 23 5.28 -7.58 9.20
CA SER A 23 4.86 -6.19 8.96
C SER A 23 4.88 -5.84 7.46
N LEU A 24 5.93 -6.22 6.75
CA LEU A 24 6.03 -6.01 5.30
C LEU A 24 4.91 -6.75 4.53
N ARG A 25 4.65 -8.01 4.89
CA ARG A 25 3.56 -8.80 4.29
C ARG A 25 2.19 -8.15 4.57
N ALA A 26 1.96 -7.64 5.78
CA ALA A 26 0.73 -6.92 6.10
C ALA A 26 0.57 -5.64 5.26
N ALA A 27 1.64 -4.84 5.14
CA ALA A 27 1.63 -3.64 4.31
C ALA A 27 1.33 -3.94 2.83
N LYS A 28 1.90 -5.01 2.28
CA LYS A 28 1.62 -5.47 0.91
C LYS A 28 0.17 -5.93 0.72
N ARG A 29 -0.43 -6.59 1.71
CA ARG A 29 -1.85 -6.98 1.65
C ARG A 29 -2.77 -5.77 1.66
N LEU A 30 -2.47 -4.75 2.47
CA LEU A 30 -3.21 -3.49 2.47
C LEU A 30 -3.13 -2.80 1.11
N GLN A 31 -1.96 -2.78 0.48
CA GLN A 31 -1.80 -2.25 -0.88
C GLN A 31 -2.67 -3.00 -1.90
N GLN A 32 -2.71 -4.32 -1.83
CA GLN A 32 -3.56 -5.12 -2.72
C GLN A 32 -5.05 -4.81 -2.51
N ALA A 33 -5.48 -4.67 -1.25
CA ALA A 33 -6.85 -4.29 -0.93
C ALA A 33 -7.21 -2.90 -1.48
N LEU A 34 -6.29 -1.92 -1.37
CA LEU A 34 -6.47 -0.58 -1.94
C LEU A 34 -6.58 -0.62 -3.47
N LEU A 35 -5.78 -1.43 -4.15
CA LEU A 35 -5.87 -1.57 -5.61
C LEU A 35 -7.23 -2.14 -6.06
N VAL A 36 -7.79 -3.09 -5.30
CA VAL A 36 -9.14 -3.61 -5.56
C VAL A 36 -10.19 -2.52 -5.36
N GLN A 37 -10.08 -1.71 -4.30
CA GLN A 37 -11.00 -0.60 -4.04
C GLN A 37 -10.91 0.48 -5.13
N ILE A 38 -9.70 0.80 -5.60
CA ILE A 38 -9.48 1.73 -6.71
C ILE A 38 -10.17 1.21 -7.97
N GLN A 39 -9.99 -0.06 -8.31
CA GLN A 39 -10.66 -0.65 -9.49
C GLN A 39 -12.19 -0.57 -9.36
N GLN A 40 -12.74 -0.93 -8.20
CA GLN A 40 -14.18 -0.85 -7.96
C GLN A 40 -14.70 0.59 -8.07
N ALA A 41 -13.97 1.57 -7.56
CA ALA A 41 -14.31 2.98 -7.65
C ALA A 41 -14.23 3.50 -9.10
N GLN A 42 -13.26 3.02 -9.89
CA GLN A 42 -13.18 3.32 -11.33
C GLN A 42 -14.37 2.75 -12.09
N ASP A 43 -14.74 1.50 -11.84
CA ASP A 43 -15.87 0.85 -12.49
C ASP A 43 -17.19 1.57 -12.15
N ALA A 44 -17.36 1.99 -10.89
CA ALA A 44 -18.50 2.79 -10.45
C ALA A 44 -18.55 4.15 -11.16
N LEU A 45 -17.41 4.86 -11.22
CA LEU A 45 -17.30 6.15 -11.89
C LEU A 45 -17.65 6.06 -13.38
N GLU A 46 -17.16 5.03 -14.07
CA GLU A 46 -17.51 4.81 -15.49
C GLU A 46 -19.00 4.53 -15.67
N HIS A 47 -19.62 3.78 -14.76
CA HIS A 47 -21.06 3.57 -14.78
C HIS A 47 -21.83 4.90 -14.61
N THR A 48 -21.44 5.72 -13.64
CA THR A 48 -22.05 7.03 -13.39
C THR A 48 -21.86 7.99 -14.56
N ARG A 49 -20.68 8.00 -15.20
CA ARG A 49 -20.43 8.78 -16.43
C ARG A 49 -21.34 8.35 -17.58
N LEU A 50 -21.55 7.05 -17.77
CA LEU A 50 -22.47 6.54 -18.79
C LEU A 50 -23.92 6.94 -18.49
N GLU A 51 -24.33 6.90 -17.22
CA GLU A 51 -25.65 7.37 -16.81
C GLU A 51 -25.83 8.87 -16.99
N GLU A 52 -24.84 9.68 -16.61
CA GLU A 52 -24.82 11.13 -16.83
C GLU A 52 -24.96 11.43 -18.32
N ALA A 53 -24.17 10.79 -19.18
CA ALA A 53 -24.25 10.96 -20.63
C ALA A 53 -25.63 10.60 -21.20
N ARG A 54 -26.27 9.54 -20.69
CA ARG A 54 -27.65 9.17 -21.08
C ARG A 54 -28.66 10.22 -20.63
N LYS A 55 -28.65 10.60 -19.35
CA LYS A 55 -29.61 11.56 -18.78
C LYS A 55 -29.46 12.95 -19.41
N THR A 56 -28.23 13.38 -19.67
CA THR A 56 -27.96 14.65 -20.38
C THR A 56 -28.42 14.60 -21.84
N ALA A 57 -28.21 13.50 -22.55
CA ALA A 57 -28.73 13.34 -23.91
C ALA A 57 -30.26 13.35 -23.96
N GLU A 58 -30.93 12.71 -23.00
CA GLU A 58 -32.39 12.74 -22.86
C GLU A 58 -32.92 14.15 -22.57
N LEU A 59 -32.26 14.90 -21.67
CA LEU A 59 -32.62 16.29 -21.40
C LEU A 59 -32.42 17.18 -22.62
N LEU A 60 -31.30 17.02 -23.32
CA LEU A 60 -31.03 17.76 -24.55
C LEU A 60 -32.12 17.48 -25.60
N GLY A 61 -32.48 16.21 -25.80
CA GLY A 61 -33.54 15.82 -26.74
C GLY A 61 -34.92 16.40 -26.42
N LYS A 62 -35.24 16.62 -25.14
CA LYS A 62 -36.50 17.25 -24.71
C LYS A 62 -36.57 18.73 -25.07
N HIS A 63 -35.44 19.44 -25.02
CA HIS A 63 -35.38 20.89 -25.19
C HIS A 63 -34.84 21.34 -26.55
N GLN A 64 -34.24 20.45 -27.33
CA GLN A 64 -33.70 20.76 -28.65
C GLN A 64 -34.80 21.24 -29.61
N GLY A 65 -34.60 22.41 -30.20
CA GLY A 65 -35.55 23.01 -31.16
C GLY A 65 -36.81 23.62 -30.53
N GLN A 66 -36.92 23.67 -29.19
CA GLN A 66 -38.01 24.32 -28.49
C GLN A 66 -37.62 25.74 -28.01
N VAL A 67 -38.60 26.66 -28.00
CA VAL A 67 -38.44 27.97 -27.34
C VAL A 67 -38.67 27.77 -25.84
N ILE A 68 -37.59 27.75 -25.09
CA ILE A 68 -37.59 27.51 -23.64
C ILE A 68 -37.73 28.82 -22.86
N SER A 69 -38.50 28.81 -21.79
CA SER A 69 -38.59 29.95 -20.89
C SER A 69 -37.33 30.07 -20.03
N PHE A 70 -37.11 31.26 -19.45
CA PHE A 70 -36.01 31.45 -18.50
C PHE A 70 -36.12 30.55 -17.26
N GLY A 71 -37.35 30.21 -16.85
CA GLY A 71 -37.60 29.26 -15.75
C GLY A 71 -37.14 27.85 -16.11
N ASP A 72 -37.47 27.40 -17.31
CA ASP A 72 -37.08 26.06 -17.81
C ASP A 72 -35.57 25.95 -17.99
N LEU A 73 -34.93 27.01 -18.49
CA LEU A 73 -33.47 27.08 -18.61
C LEU A 73 -32.76 26.97 -17.25
N LYS A 74 -33.33 27.59 -16.19
CA LYS A 74 -32.80 27.43 -14.82
C LYS A 74 -32.96 26.00 -14.32
N SER A 75 -34.09 25.36 -14.55
CA SER A 75 -34.29 23.96 -14.16
C SER A 75 -33.36 23.01 -14.91
N TRP A 76 -33.13 23.24 -16.21
CA TRP A 76 -32.19 22.46 -17.01
C TRP A 76 -30.76 22.57 -16.44
N ASN A 77 -30.28 23.80 -16.21
CA ASN A 77 -28.97 24.02 -15.59
C ASN A 77 -28.83 23.35 -14.21
N ALA A 78 -29.90 23.34 -13.40
CA ALA A 78 -29.89 22.67 -12.11
C ALA A 78 -29.79 21.13 -12.24
N GLN A 79 -30.48 20.55 -13.23
CA GLN A 79 -30.43 19.11 -13.49
C GLN A 79 -29.06 18.67 -14.01
N GLU A 80 -28.46 19.40 -14.95
CA GLU A 80 -27.08 19.11 -15.42
C GLU A 80 -26.05 19.22 -14.30
N ARG A 81 -26.18 20.23 -13.43
CA ARG A 81 -25.31 20.36 -12.25
C ARG A 81 -25.47 19.20 -11.28
N THR A 82 -26.68 18.67 -11.15
CA THR A 82 -26.94 17.53 -10.28
C THR A 82 -26.30 16.26 -10.85
N PHE A 83 -26.45 15.99 -12.15
CA PHE A 83 -25.84 14.83 -12.78
C PHE A 83 -24.31 14.87 -12.74
N SER A 84 -23.72 16.03 -13.01
CA SER A 84 -22.27 16.21 -12.92
C SER A 84 -21.74 16.24 -11.49
N ALA A 85 -22.58 16.52 -10.48
CA ALA A 85 -22.15 16.51 -9.08
C ALA A 85 -21.80 15.11 -8.58
N ASP A 86 -22.56 14.10 -9.00
CA ASP A 86 -22.31 12.70 -8.62
C ASP A 86 -21.00 12.20 -9.22
N THR A 87 -20.78 12.43 -10.53
CA THR A 87 -19.52 12.12 -11.21
C THR A 87 -18.32 12.80 -10.55
N ARG A 88 -18.42 14.10 -10.24
CA ARG A 88 -17.33 14.84 -9.56
C ARG A 88 -17.04 14.29 -8.16
N ARG A 89 -18.08 13.86 -7.44
CA ARG A 89 -17.91 13.27 -6.11
C ARG A 89 -17.13 11.97 -6.19
N GLU A 90 -17.47 11.10 -7.14
CA GLU A 90 -16.79 9.83 -7.36
C GLU A 90 -15.35 10.02 -7.86
N GLU A 91 -15.11 10.98 -8.75
CA GLU A 91 -13.76 11.40 -9.14
C GLU A 91 -12.93 11.85 -7.93
N GLY A 92 -13.52 12.65 -7.04
CA GLY A 92 -12.87 13.09 -5.81
C GLY A 92 -12.54 11.92 -4.88
N GLN A 93 -13.43 10.94 -4.73
CA GLN A 93 -13.17 9.72 -3.96
C GLN A 93 -12.03 8.90 -4.55
N LEU A 94 -12.00 8.76 -5.89
CA LEU A 94 -10.95 8.05 -6.58
C LEU A 94 -9.58 8.71 -6.40
N GLN A 95 -9.51 10.05 -6.43
CA GLN A 95 -8.29 10.80 -6.14
C GLN A 95 -7.78 10.54 -4.71
N VAL A 96 -8.68 10.50 -3.72
CA VAL A 96 -8.32 10.17 -2.34
C VAL A 96 -7.75 8.75 -2.23
N LEU A 97 -8.36 7.76 -2.89
CA LEU A 97 -7.87 6.38 -2.89
C LEU A 97 -6.49 6.27 -3.55
N HIS A 98 -6.24 7.01 -4.64
CA HIS A 98 -4.92 7.08 -5.26
C HIS A 98 -3.88 7.68 -4.30
N GLY A 99 -4.21 8.77 -3.60
CA GLY A 99 -3.33 9.35 -2.58
C GLY A 99 -3.00 8.36 -1.45
N GLN A 100 -4.00 7.62 -0.95
CA GLN A 100 -3.78 6.57 0.05
C GLN A 100 -2.89 5.43 -0.47
N SER A 101 -3.05 5.04 -1.73
CA SER A 101 -2.19 4.04 -2.37
C SER A 101 -0.74 4.54 -2.47
N GLU A 102 -0.50 5.79 -2.82
CA GLU A 102 0.85 6.37 -2.86
C GLU A 102 1.51 6.41 -1.48
N GLU A 103 0.78 6.86 -0.46
CA GLU A 103 1.25 6.83 0.93
C GLU A 103 1.58 5.39 1.37
N GLN A 104 0.74 4.42 1.01
CA GLN A 104 0.95 3.02 1.33
C GLN A 104 2.20 2.42 0.66
N LEU A 105 2.56 2.87 -0.55
CA LEU A 105 3.82 2.50 -1.17
C LEU A 105 5.03 2.99 -0.36
N THR A 106 4.98 4.21 0.19
CA THR A 106 6.05 4.69 1.08
C THR A 106 6.16 3.85 2.36
N HIS A 107 5.03 3.38 2.89
CA HIS A 107 5.01 2.46 4.03
C HIS A 107 5.63 1.11 3.68
N ILE A 108 5.32 0.54 2.51
CA ILE A 108 5.95 -0.70 2.03
C ILE A 108 7.46 -0.52 1.91
N ASP A 109 7.92 0.58 1.32
CA ASP A 109 9.35 0.87 1.18
C ASP A 109 10.06 0.92 2.54
N SER A 110 9.47 1.62 3.51
CA SER A 110 10.01 1.70 4.86
C SER A 110 10.06 0.32 5.55
N ALA A 111 8.98 -0.46 5.44
CA ALA A 111 8.89 -1.80 6.00
C ALA A 111 9.88 -2.77 5.32
N GLN A 112 10.10 -2.61 4.02
CA GLN A 112 11.07 -3.39 3.26
C GLN A 112 12.48 -3.08 3.73
N ARG A 113 12.87 -1.80 3.80
CA ARG A 113 14.18 -1.39 4.31
C ARG A 113 14.44 -1.95 5.72
N HIS A 114 13.43 -1.87 6.60
CA HIS A 114 13.54 -2.41 7.95
C HIS A 114 13.70 -3.93 7.96
N ALA A 115 12.92 -4.67 7.17
CA ALA A 115 13.07 -6.12 7.05
C ALA A 115 14.46 -6.51 6.54
N THR A 116 14.98 -5.83 5.51
CA THR A 116 16.34 -6.08 4.99
C THR A 116 17.41 -5.80 6.03
N GLN A 117 17.26 -4.73 6.82
CA GLN A 117 18.18 -4.43 7.92
C GLN A 117 18.16 -5.55 8.97
N CYS A 118 16.99 -5.99 9.43
CA CYS A 118 16.91 -7.06 10.42
C CYS A 118 17.52 -8.37 9.92
N LEU A 119 17.37 -8.69 8.63
CA LEU A 119 18.02 -9.86 8.02
C LEU A 119 19.55 -9.75 8.05
N ARG A 120 20.10 -8.59 7.64
CA ARG A 120 21.55 -8.33 7.71
C ARG A 120 22.09 -8.45 9.13
N GLU A 121 21.34 -8.00 10.13
CA GLU A 121 21.75 -8.12 11.54
C GLU A 121 21.76 -9.58 12.04
N VAL A 122 20.91 -10.45 11.47
CA VAL A 122 20.91 -11.89 11.75
C VAL A 122 22.12 -12.55 11.07
N GLU A 123 22.39 -12.24 9.81
CA GLU A 123 23.55 -12.73 9.05
C GLU A 123 24.86 -12.37 9.78
N LYS A 124 24.99 -11.11 10.20
CA LYS A 124 26.16 -10.67 10.98
C LYS A 124 26.38 -11.46 12.27
N LEU A 125 25.30 -11.86 12.98
CA LEU A 125 25.45 -12.72 14.17
C LEU A 125 25.83 -14.15 13.82
N GLN A 126 25.37 -14.66 12.68
CA GLN A 126 25.75 -15.99 12.21
C GLN A 126 27.25 -16.02 11.91
N GLU A 127 27.77 -15.02 11.19
CA GLU A 127 29.20 -14.87 10.92
C GLU A 127 30.03 -14.78 12.21
N LEU A 128 29.63 -13.91 13.15
CA LEU A 128 30.32 -13.79 14.45
C LEU A 128 30.34 -15.09 15.23
N SER A 129 29.25 -15.86 15.19
CA SER A 129 29.21 -17.15 15.87
C SER A 129 30.11 -18.20 15.23
N LEU A 130 30.29 -18.15 13.90
CA LEU A 130 31.23 -19.05 13.21
C LEU A 130 32.67 -18.71 13.57
N LEU A 131 33.01 -17.42 13.60
CA LEU A 131 34.35 -16.96 13.97
C LEU A 131 34.71 -17.37 15.40
N LEU A 132 33.79 -17.23 16.36
CA LEU A 132 34.07 -17.63 17.74
C LEU A 132 34.23 -19.13 17.92
N VAL A 133 33.48 -19.94 17.17
CA VAL A 133 33.70 -21.40 17.15
C VAL A 133 35.09 -21.72 16.59
N GLN A 134 35.56 -20.99 15.58
CA GLN A 134 36.92 -21.16 15.04
C GLN A 134 37.98 -20.80 16.08
N GLU A 135 37.85 -19.64 16.73
CA GLU A 135 38.77 -19.20 17.79
C GLU A 135 38.83 -20.22 18.95
N GLU A 136 37.69 -20.74 19.43
CA GLU A 136 37.67 -21.76 20.49
C GLU A 136 38.36 -23.07 20.06
N ASN A 137 38.26 -23.47 18.79
CA ASN A 137 38.93 -24.66 18.27
C ASN A 137 40.45 -24.46 18.09
N ASP A 138 40.88 -23.26 17.70
CA ASP A 138 42.29 -22.89 17.54
C ASP A 138 43.02 -22.77 18.88
N ASP A 139 42.34 -22.23 19.90
CA ASP A 139 42.82 -22.17 21.28
C ASP A 139 42.96 -23.57 21.90
N ALA A 140 41.98 -24.46 21.69
CA ALA A 140 42.02 -25.84 22.13
C ALA A 140 43.21 -26.60 21.50
N SER A 141 43.42 -26.41 20.19
CA SER A 141 44.52 -27.04 19.43
C SER A 141 45.91 -26.53 19.85
N SER A 142 46.00 -25.29 20.32
CA SER A 142 47.24 -24.71 20.87
C SER A 142 47.56 -25.19 22.29
N SER A 143 46.52 -25.48 23.10
CA SER A 143 46.69 -25.99 24.47
C SER A 143 47.01 -27.49 24.56
N GLU A 144 46.74 -28.29 23.52
CA GLU A 144 47.14 -29.71 23.46
C GLU A 144 48.61 -29.92 23.05
N GLN A 145 49.32 -28.88 22.61
CA GLN A 145 50.71 -28.94 22.15
C GLN A 145 51.77 -28.50 23.19
N THR A 146 51.36 -28.15 24.41
CA THR A 146 52.23 -27.80 25.56
C THR A 146 52.08 -28.78 26.70
#